data_AF-A0AAN0M345-F1
#
_entry.id   AF-A0AAN0M345-F1
#
_cell.length_a   1.000
_cell.length_b   1.000
_cell.length_c   1.000
_cell.angle_alpha   90.00
_cell.angle_beta   90.00
_cell.angle_gamma   90.00
#
_symmetry.space_group_name_H-M   'P 1'
#
loop_
_entity.id
_entity.type
_entity.pdbx_description
1 polymer ?
#
loop_
_entity_poly.entity_id
_entity_poly.type
_entity_poly.pdbx_seq_one_letter_code
_entity_poly.pdbx_strand_id
1 'polypeptide(L)'
;MVIRLMVTADKSLRLADEEQFTQIQRYRNIPQWARSARLLSGGKVVLSSPFFVVVAMQSEIEVREIGEARNRHELNKFSEVIFNKDKTILAISVNMYQEAVARFIELNKARTLPSPVLPEELTVTEENAEDARIVDESLDSVLNLFGDSVKIIE
;
A
#
# COMPACT_ATOMS: atom_id res chain seq x y z
N MET A 1 -7.63 8.65 -1.95
CA MET A 1 -7.51 7.30 -2.53
C MET A 1 -8.05 6.18 -1.62
N VAL A 2 -7.56 6.03 -0.39
CA VAL A 2 -7.88 4.89 0.51
C VAL A 2 -9.39 4.63 0.70
N ILE A 3 -10.21 5.68 0.85
CA ILE A 3 -11.67 5.53 1.02
C ILE A 3 -12.32 4.87 -0.22
N ARG A 4 -11.85 5.17 -1.43
CA ARG A 4 -12.34 4.51 -2.65
C ARG A 4 -11.96 3.03 -2.67
N LEU A 5 -10.75 2.68 -2.19
CA LEU A 5 -10.35 1.29 -2.01
C LEU A 5 -11.26 0.59 -1.00
N MET A 6 -11.66 1.25 0.09
CA MET A 6 -12.63 0.72 1.05
C MET A 6 -14.02 0.48 0.45
N VAL A 7 -14.49 1.37 -0.43
CA VAL A 7 -15.76 1.18 -1.18
C VAL A 7 -15.68 -0.05 -2.10
N THR A 8 -14.50 -0.32 -2.65
CA THR A 8 -14.27 -1.42 -3.61
C THR A 8 -14.00 -2.76 -2.93
N ALA A 9 -13.50 -2.72 -1.70
CA ALA A 9 -13.04 -3.90 -0.99
C ALA A 9 -14.19 -4.82 -0.60
N ASP A 10 -13.93 -6.13 -0.68
CA ASP A 10 -14.86 -7.18 -0.26
C ASP A 10 -14.37 -7.83 1.04
N LYS A 11 -15.26 -7.91 2.03
CA LYS A 11 -14.94 -8.43 3.36
C LYS A 11 -14.62 -9.92 3.35
N SER A 12 -15.28 -10.70 2.50
CA SER A 12 -15.08 -12.15 2.38
C SER A 12 -13.74 -12.45 1.73
N LEU A 13 -13.39 -11.71 0.66
CA LEU A 13 -12.07 -11.79 0.03
C LEU A 13 -10.96 -11.39 1.01
N ARG A 14 -11.17 -10.32 1.79
CA ARG A 14 -10.21 -9.88 2.80
C ARG A 14 -9.91 -10.97 3.83
N LEU A 15 -10.93 -11.69 4.31
CA LEU A 15 -10.74 -12.78 5.27
C LEU A 15 -9.94 -13.94 4.66
N ALA A 16 -10.24 -14.32 3.42
CA ALA A 16 -9.51 -15.37 2.71
C ALA A 16 -8.04 -14.98 2.47
N ASP A 17 -7.81 -13.75 1.99
CA ASP A 17 -6.46 -13.23 1.77
C ASP A 17 -5.69 -13.09 3.09
N GLU A 18 -6.34 -12.65 4.18
CA GLU A 18 -5.72 -12.56 5.52
C GLU A 18 -5.25 -13.93 6.00
N GLU A 19 -6.06 -14.98 5.82
CA GLU A 19 -5.67 -16.36 6.14
C GLU A 19 -4.47 -16.83 5.32
N GLN A 20 -4.49 -16.61 3.99
CA GLN A 20 -3.37 -16.94 3.11
C GLN A 20 -2.08 -16.19 3.50
N PHE A 21 -2.23 -14.91 3.85
CA PHE A 21 -1.12 -14.04 4.24
C PHE A 21 -0.42 -14.49 5.52
N THR A 22 -1.09 -15.23 6.42
CA THR A 22 -0.44 -15.81 7.61
C THR A 22 0.76 -16.70 7.27
N GLN A 23 0.79 -17.27 6.06
CA GLN A 23 1.86 -18.16 5.60
C GLN A 23 3.06 -17.42 5.02
N ILE A 24 3.07 -16.09 5.01
CA ILE A 24 4.13 -15.28 4.42
C ILE A 24 5.54 -15.61 4.96
N GLN A 25 5.60 -16.02 6.22
CA GLN A 25 6.85 -16.38 6.91
C GLN A 25 7.58 -17.55 6.23
N ARG A 26 6.84 -18.47 5.58
CA ARG A 26 7.43 -19.63 4.88
C ARG A 26 8.30 -19.22 3.69
N TYR A 27 8.03 -18.06 3.10
CA TYR A 27 8.71 -17.56 1.92
C TYR A 27 10.02 -16.82 2.24
N ARG A 28 10.31 -16.52 3.51
CA ARG A 28 11.53 -15.80 3.93
C ARG A 28 12.84 -16.51 3.61
N ASN A 29 12.77 -17.83 3.45
CA ASN A 29 13.92 -18.69 3.15
C ASN A 29 13.97 -19.16 1.69
N ILE A 30 12.96 -18.80 0.89
CA ILE A 30 12.94 -19.11 -0.55
C ILE A 30 13.67 -17.96 -1.27
N PRO A 31 14.84 -18.18 -1.88
CA PRO A 31 15.69 -17.09 -2.37
C PRO A 31 14.95 -16.10 -3.29
N GLN A 32 14.07 -16.60 -4.16
CA GLN A 32 13.25 -15.80 -5.06
C GLN A 32 12.26 -14.86 -4.33
N TRP A 33 11.72 -15.28 -3.20
CA TRP A 33 10.63 -14.58 -2.50
C TRP A 33 11.05 -13.97 -1.16
N ALA A 34 12.29 -14.23 -0.72
CA ALA A 34 12.78 -13.82 0.59
C ALA A 34 12.65 -12.31 0.82
N ARG A 35 12.93 -11.50 -0.20
CA ARG A 35 12.82 -10.04 -0.13
C ARG A 35 11.36 -9.59 0.00
N SER A 36 10.49 -9.98 -0.93
CA SER A 36 9.06 -9.65 -0.92
C SER A 36 8.38 -10.09 0.38
N ALA A 37 8.72 -11.29 0.87
CA ALA A 37 8.21 -11.80 2.14
C ALA A 37 8.68 -10.97 3.34
N ARG A 38 9.92 -10.47 3.33
CA ARG A 38 10.45 -9.59 4.38
C ARG A 38 9.80 -8.21 4.36
N LEU A 39 9.61 -7.60 3.19
CA LEU A 39 8.96 -6.29 3.04
C LEU A 39 7.55 -6.27 3.64
N LEU A 40 6.79 -7.34 3.41
CA LEU A 40 5.40 -7.47 3.85
C LEU A 40 5.28 -8.07 5.26
N SER A 41 6.39 -8.50 5.86
CA SER A 41 6.37 -9.17 7.15
C SER A 41 5.93 -8.24 8.27
N GLY A 42 5.09 -8.75 9.18
CA GLY A 42 4.58 -7.96 10.31
C GLY A 42 3.41 -7.04 9.93
N GLY A 43 3.11 -6.93 8.63
CA GLY A 43 1.91 -6.27 8.14
C GLY A 43 0.64 -7.10 8.37
N LYS A 44 -0.50 -6.46 8.16
CA LYS A 44 -1.82 -7.10 8.23
C LYS A 44 -2.67 -6.75 7.01
N VAL A 45 -3.29 -7.75 6.38
CA VAL A 45 -4.27 -7.50 5.31
C VAL A 45 -5.50 -6.79 5.89
N VAL A 46 -5.75 -5.57 5.41
CA VAL A 46 -6.85 -4.73 5.88
C VAL A 46 -7.93 -4.49 4.84
N LEU A 47 -7.60 -4.55 3.55
CA LEU A 47 -8.57 -4.45 2.45
C LEU A 47 -8.16 -5.42 1.33
N SER A 48 -9.16 -5.98 0.65
CA SER A 48 -8.93 -6.86 -0.48
C SER A 48 -10.01 -6.71 -1.52
N SER A 49 -9.63 -6.86 -2.78
CA SER A 49 -10.53 -7.00 -3.92
C SER A 49 -10.03 -8.15 -4.82
N PRO A 50 -10.69 -8.41 -5.95
CA PRO A 50 -10.15 -9.33 -6.95
C PRO A 50 -8.78 -8.92 -7.52
N PHE A 51 -8.43 -7.63 -7.50
CA PHE A 51 -7.27 -7.07 -8.21
C PHE A 51 -6.30 -6.26 -7.34
N PHE A 52 -6.62 -6.03 -6.06
CA PHE A 52 -5.66 -5.44 -5.11
C PHE A 52 -5.78 -6.05 -3.72
N VAL A 53 -4.72 -5.87 -2.94
CA VAL A 53 -4.70 -6.09 -1.49
C VAL A 53 -4.01 -4.89 -0.82
N VAL A 54 -4.54 -4.45 0.32
CA VAL A 54 -3.92 -3.41 1.14
C VAL A 54 -3.40 -4.04 2.43
N VAL A 55 -2.12 -3.84 2.69
CA VAL A 55 -1.43 -4.30 3.89
C VAL A 55 -1.15 -3.10 4.80
N ALA A 56 -1.66 -3.15 6.04
CA ALA A 56 -1.34 -2.17 7.06
C ALA A 56 0.02 -2.51 7.70
N MET A 57 0.94 -1.56 7.67
CA MET A 57 2.29 -1.64 8.24
C MET A 57 2.41 -0.74 9.47
N GLN A 58 3.39 -1.01 10.33
CA GLN A 58 3.54 -0.29 11.59
C GLN A 58 4.17 1.09 11.41
N SER A 59 5.06 1.24 10.43
CA SER A 59 5.75 2.50 10.15
C SER A 59 5.53 2.98 8.72
N GLU A 60 5.57 4.30 8.53
CA GLU A 60 5.52 4.92 7.20
C GLU A 60 6.76 4.60 6.36
N ILE A 61 7.89 4.28 7.00
CA ILE A 61 9.12 3.85 6.32
C ILE A 61 8.85 2.53 5.58
N GLU A 62 8.23 1.55 6.24
CA GLU A 62 7.85 0.28 5.60
C GLU A 62 6.84 0.49 4.47
N VAL A 63 5.85 1.38 4.66
CA VAL A 63 4.87 1.73 3.63
C VAL A 63 5.57 2.31 2.39
N ARG A 64 6.51 3.24 2.61
CA ARG A 64 7.28 3.86 1.53
C ARG A 64 8.14 2.84 0.80
N GLU A 65 8.80 1.95 1.53
CA GLU A 65 9.63 0.89 0.95
C GLU A 65 8.78 -0.04 0.05
N ILE A 66 7.61 -0.49 0.52
CA ILE A 66 6.68 -1.30 -0.28
C ILE A 66 6.22 -0.55 -1.55
N GLY A 67 6.02 0.76 -1.44
CA GLY A 67 5.60 1.63 -2.54
C GLY A 67 6.69 1.95 -3.57
N GLU A 68 7.96 1.61 -3.33
CA GLU A 68 9.04 1.90 -4.28
C GLU A 68 8.84 1.12 -5.60
N ALA A 69 9.07 1.79 -6.74
CA ALA A 69 8.91 1.20 -8.08
C ALA A 69 9.65 -0.14 -8.25
N ARG A 70 10.89 -0.23 -7.74
CA ARG A 70 11.69 -1.46 -7.77
C ARG A 70 11.08 -2.64 -7.00
N ASN A 71 10.35 -2.35 -5.92
CA ASN A 71 9.74 -3.39 -5.08
C ASN A 71 8.35 -3.78 -5.61
N ARG A 72 7.60 -2.82 -6.18
CA ARG A 72 6.23 -3.05 -6.71
C ARG A 72 6.17 -4.20 -7.72
N HIS A 73 7.12 -4.28 -8.65
CA HIS A 73 7.13 -5.37 -9.65
C HIS A 73 7.32 -6.75 -9.02
N GLU A 74 8.26 -6.87 -8.07
CA GLU A 74 8.52 -8.14 -7.36
C GLU A 74 7.34 -8.51 -6.46
N LEU A 75 6.67 -7.53 -5.87
CA LEU A 75 5.49 -7.72 -5.02
C LEU A 75 4.26 -8.17 -5.81
N ASN A 76 4.02 -7.60 -7.00
CA ASN A 76 2.93 -8.05 -7.87
C ASN A 76 3.12 -9.52 -8.28
N LYS A 77 4.33 -9.91 -8.69
CA LYS A 77 4.63 -11.34 -8.96
C LYS A 77 4.47 -12.21 -7.71
N PHE A 78 4.87 -11.70 -6.55
CA PHE A 78 4.72 -12.44 -5.31
C PHE A 78 3.25 -12.60 -4.92
N SER A 79 2.36 -11.66 -5.30
CA SER A 79 0.93 -11.72 -5.02
C SER A 79 0.28 -13.00 -5.56
N GLU A 80 0.68 -13.47 -6.75
CA GLU A 80 0.21 -14.73 -7.33
C GLU A 80 0.57 -15.92 -6.44
N VAL A 81 1.72 -15.87 -5.77
CA VAL A 81 2.21 -16.94 -4.90
C VAL A 81 1.46 -16.96 -3.57
N ILE A 82 1.18 -15.80 -2.97
CA ILE A 82 0.50 -15.74 -1.66
C ILE A 82 -1.01 -15.90 -1.81
N PHE A 83 -1.61 -15.21 -2.78
CA PHE A 83 -3.06 -15.07 -2.91
C PHE A 83 -3.67 -15.94 -4.02
N ASN A 84 -2.84 -16.66 -4.78
CA ASN A 84 -3.25 -17.42 -5.97
C ASN A 84 -3.96 -16.56 -7.03
N LYS A 85 -3.66 -15.25 -7.05
CA LYS A 85 -4.21 -14.24 -7.95
C LYS A 85 -3.21 -13.12 -8.16
N ASP A 86 -3.15 -12.58 -9.37
CA ASP A 86 -2.41 -11.36 -9.66
C ASP A 86 -3.16 -10.17 -9.05
N LYS A 87 -2.59 -9.61 -7.98
CA LYS A 87 -3.13 -8.46 -7.26
C LYS A 87 -2.04 -7.42 -7.08
N THR A 88 -2.42 -6.16 -7.28
CA THR A 88 -1.56 -5.04 -6.86
C THR A 88 -1.48 -5.00 -5.34
N ILE A 89 -0.26 -5.11 -4.80
CA ILE A 89 -0.03 -4.98 -3.37
C ILE A 89 0.18 -3.50 -3.03
N LEU A 90 -0.68 -2.98 -2.17
CA LEU A 90 -0.63 -1.61 -1.65
C LEU A 90 -0.33 -1.65 -0.14
N ALA A 91 0.31 -0.60 0.37
CA ALA A 91 0.58 -0.45 1.79
C ALA A 91 -0.02 0.83 2.36
N ILE A 92 -0.34 0.80 3.64
CA ILE A 92 -0.82 1.93 4.44
C ILE A 92 -0.28 1.81 5.86
N SER A 93 -0.09 2.91 6.59
CA SER A 93 0.25 2.81 8.01
C SER A 93 -1.00 2.44 8.83
N VAL A 94 -0.82 1.79 9.98
CA VAL A 94 -1.93 1.48 10.89
C VAL A 94 -2.71 2.75 11.29
N ASN A 95 -2.00 3.86 11.54
CA ASN A 95 -2.62 5.14 11.93
C ASN A 95 -3.49 5.69 10.79
N MET A 96 -2.93 5.80 9.57
CA MET A 96 -3.68 6.27 8.41
C MET A 96 -4.89 5.39 8.09
N TYR A 97 -4.76 4.07 8.30
CA TYR A 97 -5.88 3.15 8.13
C TYR A 97 -7.01 3.43 9.14
N GLN A 98 -6.69 3.64 10.42
CA GLN A 98 -7.68 3.96 11.45
C GLN A 98 -8.41 5.28 11.15
N GLU A 99 -7.67 6.32 10.74
CA GLU A 99 -8.24 7.60 10.32
C GLU A 99 -9.15 7.44 9.09
N ALA A 100 -8.72 6.66 8.10
CA ALA A 100 -9.52 6.39 6.91
C ALA A 100 -10.80 5.62 7.24
N VAL A 101 -10.77 4.68 8.19
CA VAL A 101 -11.97 3.96 8.66
C VAL A 101 -12.95 4.92 9.33
N ALA A 102 -12.47 5.79 10.23
CA ALA A 102 -13.32 6.79 10.89
C ALA A 102 -14.03 7.68 9.86
N ARG A 103 -13.27 8.20 8.89
CA ARG A 103 -13.81 9.02 7.80
C ARG A 103 -14.76 8.25 6.88
N PHE A 104 -14.48 6.98 6.58
CA PHE A 104 -15.38 6.14 5.79
C PHE A 104 -16.74 5.98 6.49
N ILE A 105 -16.75 5.77 7.81
CA ILE A 105 -17.99 5.65 8.58
C ILE A 105 -18.81 6.94 8.51
N GLU A 106 -18.18 8.11 8.63
CA GLU A 106 -18.83 9.41 8.51
C GLU A 106 -19.46 9.61 7.13
N LEU A 107 -18.71 9.36 6.06
CA LEU A 107 -19.19 9.49 4.68
C LEU A 107 -20.30 8.48 4.36
N ASN A 108 -20.22 7.26 4.89
CA ASN A 108 -21.24 6.25 4.70
C ASN A 108 -22.56 6.66 5.37
N LYS A 109 -22.50 7.23 6.58
CA LYS A 109 -23.68 7.79 7.27
C LYS A 109 -24.29 8.95 6.49
N ALA A 110 -23.44 9.82 5.94
CA ALA A 110 -23.85 10.94 5.10
C ALA A 110 -24.31 10.52 3.69
N ARG A 111 -24.15 9.25 3.30
CA ARG A 111 -24.40 8.73 1.95
C ARG A 111 -23.62 9.48 0.86
N THR A 112 -22.43 9.97 1.19
CA THR A 112 -21.53 10.73 0.31
C THR A 112 -20.24 9.98 0.04
N LEU A 113 -20.31 8.64 0.00
CA LEU A 113 -19.17 7.81 -0.37
C LEU A 113 -18.75 8.09 -1.83
N PRO A 114 -17.44 8.15 -2.11
CA PRO A 114 -16.94 8.35 -3.47
C PRO A 114 -17.16 7.10 -4.33
N SER A 115 -16.96 7.23 -5.64
CA SER A 115 -16.98 6.09 -6.55
C SER A 115 -15.88 5.06 -6.23
N PRO A 116 -16.14 3.77 -6.45
CA PRO A 116 -15.13 2.72 -6.28
C PRO A 116 -13.93 2.94 -7.20
N VAL A 117 -12.80 2.31 -6.87
CA VAL A 117 -11.61 2.21 -7.70
C VAL A 117 -11.82 1.13 -8.75
N LEU A 118 -11.40 1.42 -9.98
CA LEU A 118 -11.39 0.46 -11.07
C LEU A 118 -10.02 -0.20 -11.22
N PRO A 119 -9.92 -1.43 -11.76
CA PRO A 119 -8.65 -2.13 -11.96
C PRO A 119 -7.63 -1.32 -12.76
N GLU A 120 -8.09 -0.61 -13.78
CA GLU A 120 -7.24 0.15 -14.71
C GLU A 120 -6.54 1.33 -14.01
N GLU A 121 -7.11 1.84 -12.92
CA GLU A 121 -6.54 2.93 -12.12
C GLU A 121 -5.36 2.49 -11.23
N LEU A 122 -5.25 1.18 -10.97
CA LEU A 122 -4.14 0.61 -10.19
C LEU A 122 -3.05 0.00 -11.07
N THR A 123 -3.29 -0.07 -12.38
CA THR A 123 -2.33 -0.62 -13.32
C THR A 123 -1.22 0.42 -13.55
N VAL A 124 -0.02 0.12 -13.08
CA VAL A 124 1.15 1.00 -13.23
C VAL A 124 1.78 0.73 -14.60
N THR A 125 1.57 1.62 -15.56
CA THR A 125 2.51 1.84 -16.67
C THR A 125 3.72 2.62 -16.15
N GLU A 126 4.89 2.47 -16.77
CA GLU A 126 6.16 3.10 -16.35
C GLU A 126 6.07 4.65 -16.19
N GLU A 127 5.05 5.28 -16.77
CA GLU A 127 4.74 6.70 -16.66
C GLU A 127 4.11 7.12 -15.31
N ASN A 128 3.43 6.23 -14.59
CA ASN A 128 2.73 6.54 -13.33
C ASN A 128 3.62 6.45 -12.07
N ALA A 129 4.94 6.26 -12.25
CA ALA A 129 5.88 6.13 -11.13
C ALA A 129 6.12 7.47 -10.39
N GLU A 130 5.89 8.61 -11.04
CA GLU A 130 6.05 9.94 -10.44
C GLU A 130 4.83 10.41 -9.63
N ASP A 131 3.62 9.98 -10.02
CA ASP A 131 2.34 10.41 -9.40
C ASP A 131 1.93 9.57 -8.17
N ALA A 132 2.62 8.45 -7.92
CA ALA A 132 2.48 7.68 -6.68
C ALA A 132 3.23 8.32 -5.49
N ARG A 133 3.73 9.55 -5.64
CA ARG A 133 3.99 10.45 -4.51
C ARG A 133 2.63 10.75 -3.88
N ILE A 134 2.25 9.93 -2.92
CA ILE A 134 1.38 10.38 -1.84
C ILE A 134 1.97 11.72 -1.41
N VAL A 135 1.24 12.80 -1.70
CA VAL A 135 1.56 14.14 -1.24
C VAL A 135 1.49 14.07 0.27
N ASP A 136 2.62 13.74 0.85
CA ASP A 136 2.91 13.86 2.26
C ASP A 136 3.25 15.34 2.46
N GLU A 137 2.24 16.12 2.86
CA GLU A 137 2.39 17.54 3.23
C GLU A 137 3.45 17.73 4.35
N SER A 138 4.00 16.65 4.95
CA SER A 138 5.10 16.74 5.92
C SER A 138 6.49 16.93 5.30
N LEU A 139 6.71 16.61 4.01
CA LEU A 139 8.02 16.80 3.38
C LEU A 139 8.35 18.28 3.14
N ASP A 140 7.35 19.14 2.90
CA ASP A 140 7.54 20.60 2.81
C ASP A 140 7.97 21.21 4.16
N SER A 141 7.56 20.60 5.28
CA SER A 141 8.02 21.01 6.60
C SER A 141 9.49 20.64 6.85
N VAL A 142 9.99 19.56 6.27
CA VAL A 142 11.37 19.08 6.48
C VAL A 142 12.35 19.81 5.56
N LEU A 143 11.96 20.18 4.34
CA LEU A 143 12.80 21.03 3.48
C LEU A 143 13.03 22.43 4.09
N ASN A 144 12.03 22.98 4.78
CA ASN A 144 12.15 24.27 5.48
C ASN A 144 13.03 24.22 6.75
N LEU A 145 13.37 23.03 7.26
CA LEU A 145 14.31 22.85 8.39
C LEU A 145 15.78 22.87 7.96
N PHE A 146 16.06 22.65 6.67
CA PHE A 146 17.40 22.76 6.08
C PHE A 146 17.50 24.02 5.22
N GLY A 147 17.14 25.15 5.82
CA GLY A 147 17.21 26.47 5.22
C GLY A 147 18.51 26.71 4.45
N ASP A 148 18.32 27.43 3.33
CA ASP A 148 19.28 27.88 2.35
C ASP A 148 20.78 27.91 2.70
N SER A 149 21.55 27.53 1.68
CA SER A 149 22.95 27.84 1.40
C SER A 149 24.04 26.89 1.94
N VAL A 150 24.38 25.89 1.13
CA VAL A 150 25.78 25.50 0.96
C VAL A 150 26.24 25.98 -0.41
N LYS A 151 26.94 27.11 -0.45
CA LYS A 151 27.77 27.48 -1.61
C LYS A 151 29.05 26.67 -1.53
N ILE A 152 29.26 25.77 -2.49
CA ILE A 152 30.59 25.21 -2.74
C ILE A 152 31.36 26.28 -3.51
N ILE A 153 32.43 26.80 -2.90
CA ILE A 153 33.40 27.66 -3.58
C ILE A 153 34.46 26.71 -4.14
N GLU A 154 34.72 26.82 -5.45
CA GLU A 154 35.79 26.10 -6.16
C GLU A 154 37.16 26.67 -5.83
#